data_AF-A0A7C3KGJ9-F1
#
_entry.id   AF-A0A7C3KGJ9-F1
#
_cell.length_a   1.000
_cell.length_b   1.000
_cell.length_c   1.000
_cell.angle_alpha   90.00
_cell.angle_beta   90.00
_cell.angle_gamma   90.00
#
_symmetry.space_group_name_H-M   'P 1'
#
loop_
_entity.id
_entity.type
_entity.pdbx_description
1 polymer ?
#
loop_
_entity_poly.entity_id
_entity_poly.type
_entity_poly.pdbx_seq_one_letter_code
_entity_poly.pdbx_strand_id
1 'polypeptide(L)'
;MKLFHITTLGFLMSLPVFLLEHDVQAETMLPLPPAPKGCVYLKEVSTGETQIRKLAELGNENTDFAVPTSFRFSSYTAQFVPENDANYVGELYFKYNDGSNAKVYGKNYSATRFKRVSGTFRPPTVKQPYQVNFRVDTARNNTYQIAVLACQ
;
A
#
# COMPACT_ATOMS: atom_id res chain seq x y z
N MET A 1 -8.30 29.19 -79.66
CA MET A 1 -8.39 27.77 -79.23
C MET A 1 -8.80 27.72 -77.77
N LYS A 2 -9.62 26.73 -77.41
CA LYS A 2 -10.54 26.70 -76.26
C LYS A 2 -9.85 26.63 -74.89
N LEU A 3 -10.37 27.42 -73.95
CA LEU A 3 -10.02 27.44 -72.52
C LEU A 3 -10.86 26.37 -71.80
N PHE A 4 -10.22 25.39 -71.14
CA PHE A 4 -10.91 24.38 -70.33
C PHE A 4 -10.90 24.79 -68.85
N HIS A 5 -12.07 24.90 -68.24
CA HIS A 5 -12.24 25.00 -66.79
C HIS A 5 -12.38 23.59 -66.22
N ILE A 6 -11.49 23.23 -65.28
CA ILE A 6 -11.54 21.98 -64.52
C ILE A 6 -12.14 22.32 -63.15
N THR A 7 -13.37 21.88 -62.92
CA THR A 7 -14.06 22.00 -61.64
C THR A 7 -13.73 20.76 -60.79
N THR A 8 -12.84 20.93 -59.81
CA THR A 8 -12.42 19.83 -58.91
C THR A 8 -13.46 19.64 -57.80
N LEU A 9 -14.17 18.51 -57.84
CA LEU A 9 -15.15 18.10 -56.82
C LEU A 9 -14.38 17.45 -55.65
N GLY A 10 -14.31 18.14 -54.51
CA GLY A 10 -13.65 17.63 -53.30
C GLY A 10 -14.50 16.58 -52.60
N PHE A 11 -14.01 15.35 -52.53
CA PHE A 11 -14.64 14.23 -51.83
C PHE A 11 -14.20 14.25 -50.34
N LEU A 12 -15.12 14.62 -49.43
CA LEU A 12 -14.91 14.55 -47.98
C LEU A 12 -15.00 13.09 -47.53
N MET A 13 -13.86 12.46 -47.25
CA MET A 13 -13.83 11.16 -46.57
C MET A 13 -14.00 11.36 -45.06
N SER A 14 -15.16 10.96 -44.55
CA SER A 14 -15.43 10.81 -43.11
C SER A 14 -14.65 9.60 -42.59
N LEU A 15 -13.70 9.83 -41.68
CA LEU A 15 -12.97 8.76 -40.99
C LEU A 15 -13.77 8.31 -39.75
N PRO A 16 -13.96 7.00 -39.53
CA PRO A 16 -14.57 6.50 -38.31
C PRO A 16 -13.65 6.74 -37.11
N VAL A 17 -14.17 7.44 -36.11
CA VAL A 17 -13.53 7.61 -34.80
C VAL A 17 -13.70 6.29 -34.04
N PHE A 18 -12.65 5.48 -33.97
CA PHE A 18 -12.60 4.32 -33.09
C PHE A 18 -12.34 4.77 -31.65
N LEU A 19 -13.37 4.73 -30.81
CA LEU A 19 -13.23 4.87 -29.36
C LEU A 19 -12.55 3.61 -28.83
N LEU A 20 -11.26 3.71 -28.48
CA LEU A 20 -10.54 2.68 -27.73
C LEU A 20 -11.03 2.68 -26.28
N GLU A 21 -11.98 1.80 -25.98
CA GLU A 21 -12.32 1.42 -24.60
C GLU A 21 -11.08 0.79 -23.96
N HIS A 22 -10.38 1.58 -23.13
CA HIS A 22 -9.31 1.07 -22.30
C HIS A 22 -9.96 0.38 -21.11
N ASP A 23 -9.94 -0.95 -21.10
CA ASP A 23 -10.25 -1.74 -19.90
C ASP A 23 -9.29 -1.31 -18.79
N VAL A 24 -9.78 -0.47 -17.88
CA VAL A 24 -9.10 -0.15 -16.62
C VAL A 24 -9.21 -1.39 -15.77
N GLN A 25 -8.24 -2.30 -15.89
CA GLN A 25 -8.08 -3.39 -14.95
C GLN A 25 -7.73 -2.78 -13.59
N ALA A 26 -8.75 -2.61 -12.73
CA ALA A 26 -8.57 -2.22 -11.35
C ALA A 26 -7.69 -3.26 -10.65
N GLU A 27 -6.44 -2.88 -10.39
CA GLU A 27 -5.45 -3.75 -9.76
C GLU A 27 -5.96 -4.15 -8.37
N THR A 28 -6.38 -5.40 -8.24
CA THR A 28 -7.15 -5.89 -7.08
C THR A 28 -6.21 -6.13 -5.91
N MET A 29 -6.48 -5.50 -4.76
CA MET A 29 -5.73 -5.72 -3.52
C MET A 29 -5.80 -7.19 -3.08
N LEU A 30 -4.69 -7.72 -2.55
CA LEU A 30 -4.67 -9.10 -2.08
C LEU A 30 -5.47 -9.16 -0.77
N PRO A 31 -6.58 -9.93 -0.68
CA PRO A 31 -7.46 -9.89 0.48
C PRO A 31 -6.71 -10.27 1.77
N LEU A 32 -7.08 -9.61 2.87
CA LEU A 32 -6.59 -9.96 4.19
C LEU A 32 -7.16 -11.32 4.62
N PRO A 33 -6.35 -12.17 5.27
CA PRO A 33 -6.90 -13.35 5.93
C PRO A 33 -7.83 -12.93 7.07
N PRO A 34 -8.85 -13.75 7.43
CA PRO A 34 -9.71 -13.46 8.58
C PRO A 34 -8.90 -13.23 9.86
N ALA A 35 -9.32 -12.26 10.68
CA ALA A 35 -8.68 -12.01 11.96
C ALA A 35 -8.90 -13.21 12.91
N PRO A 36 -7.84 -13.76 13.52
CA PRO A 36 -7.97 -14.77 14.57
C PRO A 36 -8.76 -14.25 15.78
N LYS A 37 -9.27 -15.18 16.60
CA LYS A 37 -9.94 -14.83 17.87
C LYS A 37 -8.99 -14.03 18.78
N GLY A 38 -9.49 -12.95 19.37
CA GLY A 38 -8.71 -12.06 20.25
C GLY A 38 -7.81 -11.08 19.49
N CYS A 39 -7.91 -11.02 18.16
CA CYS A 39 -7.17 -10.08 17.33
C CYS A 39 -8.10 -9.14 16.57
N VAL A 40 -7.61 -7.95 16.24
CA VAL A 40 -8.29 -6.96 15.41
C VAL A 40 -7.31 -6.35 14.42
N TYR A 41 -7.77 -6.09 13.19
CA TYR A 41 -6.98 -5.29 12.26
C TYR A 41 -7.04 -3.83 12.68
N LEU A 42 -5.87 -3.20 12.74
CA LEU A 42 -5.75 -1.78 13.03
C LEU A 42 -6.13 -0.97 11.80
N LYS A 43 -6.65 0.24 12.05
CA LYS A 43 -6.98 1.19 11.00
C LYS A 43 -5.83 2.16 10.78
N GLU A 44 -5.48 2.41 9.52
CA GLU A 44 -4.54 3.48 9.19
C GLU A 44 -5.16 4.83 9.56
N VAL A 45 -4.33 5.71 10.12
CA VAL A 45 -4.75 6.95 10.78
C VAL A 45 -5.45 7.91 9.80
N SER A 46 -4.96 8.01 8.57
CA SER A 46 -5.42 9.02 7.60
C SER A 46 -6.66 8.59 6.82
N THR A 47 -6.75 7.30 6.50
CA THR A 47 -7.76 6.71 5.60
C THR A 47 -8.84 5.95 6.36
N GLY A 48 -8.55 5.47 7.58
CA GLY A 48 -9.44 4.60 8.34
C GLY A 48 -9.50 3.16 7.82
N GLU A 49 -8.74 2.83 6.78
CA GLU A 49 -8.71 1.51 6.15
C GLU A 49 -7.82 0.53 6.92
N THR A 50 -8.14 -0.76 6.85
CA THR A 50 -7.38 -1.82 7.55
C THR A 50 -6.21 -2.38 6.74
N GLN A 51 -6.19 -2.09 5.44
CA GLN A 51 -5.13 -2.46 4.51
C GLN A 51 -4.86 -1.27 3.59
N ILE A 52 -3.59 -0.96 3.39
CA ILE A 52 -3.17 0.21 2.62
C ILE A 52 -2.28 -0.25 1.51
N ARG A 53 -2.61 0.16 0.29
CA ARG A 53 -1.74 0.05 -0.89
C ARG A 53 -0.98 1.37 -1.06
N LYS A 54 0.34 1.31 -1.24
CA LYS A 54 1.19 2.48 -1.45
C LYS A 54 2.10 2.30 -2.65
N LEU A 55 2.16 3.33 -3.50
CA LEU A 55 3.19 3.53 -4.51
C LEU A 55 4.34 4.30 -3.86
N ALA A 56 5.56 3.78 -3.92
CA ALA A 56 6.74 4.47 -3.42
C ALA A 56 7.15 5.60 -4.39
N GLU A 57 6.96 6.86 -3.98
CA GLU A 57 7.31 8.02 -4.82
C GLU A 57 8.75 8.48 -4.58
N LEU A 58 9.17 8.52 -3.30
CA LEU A 58 10.44 9.10 -2.88
C LEU A 58 11.36 8.10 -2.16
N GLY A 59 10.90 6.86 -1.93
CA GLY A 59 11.70 5.80 -1.31
C GLY A 59 11.80 5.87 0.21
N ASN A 60 10.81 6.44 0.91
CA ASN A 60 10.77 6.44 2.38
C ASN A 60 9.34 6.70 2.88
N GLU A 61 8.50 5.70 2.74
CA GLU A 61 7.08 5.82 2.99
C GLU A 61 6.73 5.40 4.42
N ASN A 62 6.04 6.27 5.15
CA ASN A 62 5.57 6.01 6.50
C ASN A 62 4.07 5.72 6.49
N THR A 63 3.64 4.72 7.24
CA THR A 63 2.22 4.41 7.41
C THR A 63 1.92 4.14 8.86
N ASP A 64 0.91 4.85 9.37
CA ASP A 64 0.60 4.91 10.78
C ASP A 64 -0.74 4.23 11.04
N PHE A 65 -0.76 3.22 11.91
CA PHE A 65 -1.96 2.49 12.30
C PHE A 65 -2.32 2.82 13.74
N ALA A 66 -3.55 3.26 13.97
CA ALA A 66 -4.06 3.58 15.29
C ALA A 66 -4.32 2.30 16.10
N VAL A 67 -3.88 2.28 17.35
CA VAL A 67 -4.16 1.20 18.30
C VAL A 67 -5.35 1.59 19.17
N PRO A 68 -6.47 0.84 19.12
CA PRO A 68 -7.62 1.11 19.99
C PRO A 68 -7.25 1.02 21.48
N THR A 69 -7.77 1.93 22.29
CA THR A 69 -7.52 1.98 23.74
C THR A 69 -8.49 1.13 24.56
N SER A 70 -9.57 0.63 23.95
CA SER A 70 -10.61 -0.17 24.61
C SER A 70 -10.15 -1.57 25.03
N PHE A 71 -9.04 -2.05 24.45
CA PHE A 71 -8.48 -3.37 24.74
C PHE A 71 -6.98 -3.25 24.99
N ARG A 72 -6.46 -4.19 25.80
CA ARG A 72 -5.01 -4.36 25.96
C ARG A 72 -4.51 -5.41 24.97
N PHE A 73 -3.50 -5.06 24.18
CA PHE A 73 -2.86 -5.96 23.22
C PHE A 73 -1.44 -6.30 23.67
N SER A 74 -1.06 -7.58 23.56
CA SER A 74 0.28 -8.06 23.91
C SER A 74 1.20 -8.21 22.70
N SER A 75 0.63 -8.31 21.49
CA SER A 75 1.40 -8.52 20.26
C SER A 75 0.77 -7.86 19.03
N TYR A 76 1.64 -7.55 18.07
CA TYR A 76 1.29 -6.88 16.82
C TYR A 76 1.91 -7.62 15.66
N THR A 77 1.09 -8.11 14.74
CA THR A 77 1.54 -8.79 13.53
C THR A 77 1.43 -7.84 12.35
N ALA A 78 2.56 -7.40 11.82
CA ALA A 78 2.60 -6.67 10.57
C ALA A 78 2.57 -7.63 9.40
N GLN A 79 1.82 -7.28 8.36
CA GLN A 79 1.73 -8.00 7.11
C GLN A 79 2.15 -7.06 5.98
N PHE A 80 2.97 -7.57 5.07
CA PHE A 80 3.50 -6.86 3.93
C PHE A 80 3.33 -7.71 2.67
N VAL A 81 2.83 -7.12 1.58
CA VAL A 81 2.69 -7.78 0.28
C VAL A 81 3.29 -6.86 -0.77
N PRO A 82 4.46 -7.19 -1.35
CA PRO A 82 5.00 -6.42 -2.46
C PRO A 82 4.16 -6.67 -3.73
N GLU A 83 4.05 -5.69 -4.61
CA GLU A 83 3.47 -5.88 -5.95
C GLU A 83 4.55 -5.93 -7.03
N ASN A 84 5.82 -5.71 -6.65
CA ASN A 84 6.99 -5.78 -7.51
C ASN A 84 8.02 -6.75 -6.93
N ASP A 85 8.77 -7.41 -7.81
CA ASP A 85 9.98 -8.14 -7.41
C ASP A 85 11.11 -7.12 -7.19
N ALA A 86 11.40 -6.80 -5.93
CA ALA A 86 12.36 -5.76 -5.58
C ALA A 86 12.97 -5.96 -4.20
N ASN A 87 13.96 -5.13 -3.88
CA ASN A 87 14.50 -5.02 -2.53
C ASN A 87 13.70 -3.98 -1.74
N TYR A 88 13.39 -4.32 -0.49
CA TYR A 88 12.67 -3.47 0.43
C TYR A 88 13.40 -3.42 1.76
N VAL A 89 13.44 -2.24 2.38
CA VAL A 89 13.82 -2.05 3.77
C VAL A 89 12.55 -1.80 4.55
N GLY A 90 12.16 -2.78 5.37
CA GLY A 90 11.00 -2.66 6.25
C GLY A 90 11.43 -2.39 7.67
N GLU A 91 10.84 -1.39 8.30
CA GLU A 91 11.03 -1.07 9.71
C GLU A 91 9.69 -0.90 10.42
N LEU A 92 9.65 -1.29 11.70
CA LEU A 92 8.46 -1.18 12.53
C LEU A 92 8.77 -0.47 13.83
N TYR A 93 7.96 0.53 14.14
CA TYR A 93 8.08 1.34 15.35
C TYR A 93 6.78 1.32 16.14
N PHE A 94 6.90 1.20 17.46
CA PHE A 94 5.84 1.47 18.40
C PHE A 94 5.95 2.90 18.92
N LYS A 95 4.87 3.66 18.88
CA LYS A 95 4.78 5.04 19.38
C LYS A 95 3.91 5.09 20.64
N TYR A 96 4.36 5.82 21.66
CA TYR A 96 3.73 5.86 22.99
C TYR A 96 3.25 7.28 23.36
N ASN A 97 2.23 7.36 24.22
CA ASN A 97 1.58 8.64 24.58
C ASN A 97 2.50 9.61 25.33
N ASP A 98 3.63 9.15 25.85
CA ASP A 98 4.66 10.01 26.46
C ASP A 98 5.63 10.62 25.45
N GLY A 99 5.36 10.43 24.14
CA GLY A 99 6.20 10.91 23.05
C GLY A 99 7.38 9.99 22.72
N SER A 100 7.60 8.92 23.49
CA SER A 100 8.66 7.96 23.19
C SER A 100 8.29 7.04 22.02
N ASN A 101 9.31 6.49 21.37
CA ASN A 101 9.15 5.47 20.34
C ASN A 101 10.14 4.32 20.54
N ALA A 102 9.81 3.15 19.99
CA ALA A 102 10.67 1.98 20.02
C ALA A 102 10.69 1.29 18.66
N LYS A 103 11.87 1.16 18.05
CA LYS A 103 12.09 0.33 16.87
C LYS A 103 12.13 -1.14 17.30
N VAL A 104 11.25 -1.96 16.76
CA VAL A 104 11.17 -3.40 17.09
C VAL A 104 11.48 -4.32 15.92
N TYR A 105 11.59 -3.76 14.72
CA TYR A 105 12.01 -4.45 13.52
C TYR A 105 12.74 -3.52 12.56
N GLY A 106 13.72 -4.06 11.83
CA GLY A 106 14.43 -3.38 10.76
C GLY A 106 15.25 -4.37 9.95
N LYS A 107 14.90 -4.59 8.69
CA LYS A 107 15.63 -5.51 7.82
C LYS A 107 15.49 -5.13 6.35
N ASN A 108 16.58 -5.33 5.60
CA ASN A 108 16.56 -5.37 4.14
C ASN A 108 16.25 -6.80 3.67
N TYR A 109 15.31 -6.95 2.74
CA TYR A 109 15.00 -8.24 2.13
C TYR A 109 14.58 -8.08 0.68
N SER A 110 14.99 -9.05 -0.14
CA SER A 110 14.47 -9.24 -1.49
C SER A 110 13.10 -9.90 -1.40
N ALA A 111 12.08 -9.22 -1.90
CA ALA A 111 10.70 -9.68 -1.83
C ALA A 111 10.22 -10.14 -3.21
N THR A 112 9.43 -11.22 -3.22
CA THR A 112 8.76 -11.70 -4.44
C THR A 112 7.36 -11.11 -4.50
N ARG A 113 6.97 -10.56 -5.65
CA ARG A 113 5.63 -10.01 -5.89
C ARG A 113 4.53 -10.95 -5.42
N PHE A 114 3.51 -10.35 -4.81
CA PHE A 114 2.30 -10.98 -4.30
C PHE A 114 2.51 -12.07 -3.24
N LYS A 115 3.73 -12.19 -2.69
CA LYS A 115 3.97 -13.05 -1.52
C LYS A 115 3.81 -12.25 -0.23
N ARG A 116 2.82 -12.62 0.57
CA ARG A 116 2.62 -12.05 1.91
C ARG A 116 3.75 -12.48 2.84
N VAL A 117 4.41 -11.51 3.44
CA VAL A 117 5.37 -11.69 4.53
C VAL A 117 4.73 -11.15 5.80
N SER A 118 4.91 -11.85 6.91
CA SER A 118 4.40 -11.41 8.21
C SER A 118 5.45 -11.57 9.31
N GLY A 119 5.35 -10.72 10.33
CA GLY A 119 6.16 -10.78 11.52
C GLY A 119 5.36 -10.33 12.74
N THR A 120 5.48 -11.06 13.84
CA THR A 120 4.81 -10.76 15.10
C THR A 120 5.81 -10.14 16.08
N PHE A 121 5.44 -9.00 16.65
CA PHE A 121 6.29 -8.19 17.50
C PHE A 121 5.60 -7.89 18.82
N ARG A 122 6.38 -7.77 19.89
CA ARG A 122 5.90 -7.41 21.23
C ARG A 122 6.47 -6.06 21.64
N PRO A 123 5.69 -5.18 22.29
CA PRO A 123 6.23 -3.95 22.86
C PRO A 123 7.37 -4.27 23.84
N PRO A 124 8.51 -3.54 23.78
CA PRO A 124 9.61 -3.73 24.73
C PRO A 124 9.29 -3.18 26.13
N THR A 125 8.14 -2.52 26.29
CA THR A 125 7.67 -1.99 27.56
C THR A 125 6.29 -2.56 27.88
N VAL A 126 5.84 -2.42 29.13
CA VAL A 126 4.47 -2.78 29.54
C VAL A 126 3.43 -1.76 29.05
N LYS A 127 3.85 -0.64 28.43
CA LYS A 127 2.94 0.37 27.90
C LYS A 127 2.37 -0.11 26.58
N GLN A 128 1.07 0.11 26.38
CA GLN A 128 0.45 -0.10 25.08
C GLN A 128 0.84 1.06 24.15
N PRO A 129 1.36 0.81 22.94
CA PRO A 129 1.50 1.86 21.94
C PRO A 129 0.13 2.41 21.56
N TYR A 130 0.05 3.71 21.30
CA TYR A 130 -1.16 4.30 20.71
C TYR A 130 -1.16 4.19 19.18
N GLN A 131 0.01 3.94 18.59
CA GLN A 131 0.20 3.84 17.15
C GLN A 131 1.33 2.86 16.81
N VAL A 132 1.10 2.06 15.76
CA VAL A 132 2.13 1.24 15.11
C VAL A 132 2.50 1.92 13.80
N ASN A 133 3.77 2.27 13.64
CA ASN A 133 4.28 2.86 12.41
C ASN A 133 5.07 1.81 11.62
N PHE A 134 4.75 1.68 10.34
CA PHE A 134 5.49 0.87 9.37
C PHE A 134 6.18 1.80 8.38
N ARG A 135 7.51 1.74 8.34
CA ARG A 135 8.33 2.49 7.38
C ARG A 135 8.86 1.55 6.31
N VAL A 136 8.66 1.90 5.05
CA VAL A 136 9.14 1.15 3.90
C VAL A 136 10.01 2.05 3.05
N ASP A 137 11.24 1.63 2.82
CA ASP A 137 12.15 2.22 1.84
C ASP A 137 12.38 1.19 0.72
N THR A 138 12.25 1.66 -0.52
CA THR A 138 12.38 0.88 -1.74
C THR A 138 12.57 1.83 -2.93
N ALA A 139 12.92 1.27 -4.10
CA ALA A 139 13.03 2.06 -5.32
C ALA A 139 11.70 2.71 -5.72
N ARG A 140 11.78 3.83 -6.43
CA ARG A 140 10.61 4.54 -6.95
C ARG A 140 9.75 3.64 -7.84
N ASN A 141 8.45 3.92 -7.84
CA ASN A 141 7.43 3.19 -8.61
C ASN A 141 7.19 1.74 -8.18
N ASN A 142 7.80 1.29 -7.08
CA ASN A 142 7.41 0.03 -6.45
C ASN A 142 6.13 0.23 -5.66
N THR A 143 5.21 -0.71 -5.81
CA THR A 143 3.96 -0.75 -5.07
C THR A 143 3.99 -1.89 -4.06
N TYR A 144 3.30 -1.68 -2.94
CA TYR A 144 3.16 -2.68 -1.90
C TYR A 144 1.89 -2.43 -1.09
N GLN A 145 1.48 -3.45 -0.34
CA GLN A 145 0.37 -3.40 0.58
C GLN A 145 0.83 -3.72 1.99
N ILE A 146 0.21 -3.08 2.98
CA ILE A 146 0.49 -3.28 4.39
C ILE A 146 -0.79 -3.34 5.21
N ALA A 147 -0.75 -4.14 6.26
CA ALA A 147 -1.78 -4.19 7.28
C ALA A 147 -1.14 -4.56 8.62
N VAL A 148 -1.78 -4.17 9.72
CA VAL A 148 -1.33 -4.53 11.06
C VAL A 148 -2.49 -5.15 11.83
N LEU A 149 -2.22 -6.29 12.45
CA LEU A 149 -3.14 -6.98 13.34
C LEU A 149 -2.64 -6.82 14.78
N ALA A 150 -3.49 -6.41 15.71
CA ALA A 150 -3.18 -6.38 17.13
C ALA A 150 -3.92 -7.51 17.85
N CYS A 151 -3.23 -8.25 18.72
CA CYS A 151 -3.75 -9.42 19.43
C CYS A 151 -3.55 -9.29 20.94
N GLN A 152 -4.57 -9.72 21.69
CA GLN A 152 -4.56 -9.79 23.16
C GLN A 152 -3.51 -10.78 23.67
#